data_AF-A0A970PST8-F1
#
_entry.id   AF-A0A970PST8-F1
#
_cell.length_a   1.000
_cell.length_b   1.000
_cell.length_c   1.000
_cell.angle_alpha   90.00
_cell.angle_beta   90.00
_cell.angle_gamma   90.00
#
_symmetry.space_group_name_H-M   'P 1'
#
loop_
_entity.id
_entity.type
_entity.pdbx_description
1 polymer ?
#
loop_
_entity_poly.entity_id
_entity_poly.type
_entity_poly.pdbx_seq_one_letter_code
_entity_poly.pdbx_strand_id
1 'polypeptide(L)'
;SGESHIVVYRGITDRSAVVNFLEGGPGGVTHVDTEDAVVLETDVKGQAATLVRKGNSIQVYWTDGAHMYMVSAKGVGEETVLRMARSVQPVK
;
A
#
# COMPACT_ATOMS: atom_id res chain seq x y z
N SER A 1 7.84 -14.85 -14.43
CA SER A 1 7.97 -14.46 -13.01
C SER A 1 8.28 -12.97 -12.98
N GLY A 2 7.30 -12.13 -12.64
CA GLY A 2 7.52 -10.68 -12.55
C GLY A 2 8.34 -10.35 -11.31
N GLU A 3 9.35 -9.49 -11.46
CA GLU A 3 10.07 -8.93 -10.31
C GLU A 3 9.12 -8.11 -9.44
N SER A 4 9.33 -8.16 -8.12
CA SER A 4 8.61 -7.34 -7.15
C SER A 4 9.61 -6.51 -6.38
N HIS A 5 9.42 -5.19 -6.38
CA HIS A 5 10.28 -4.27 -5.63
C HIS A 5 9.64 -3.96 -4.29
N ILE A 6 10.33 -4.32 -3.21
CA ILE A 6 9.87 -4.07 -1.83
C ILE A 6 10.80 -3.06 -1.16
N VAL A 7 10.22 -1.97 -0.66
CA VAL A 7 10.95 -0.96 0.11
C VAL A 7 10.33 -0.81 1.49
N VAL A 8 11.16 -0.85 2.53
CA VAL A 8 10.73 -0.74 3.93
C VAL A 8 11.29 0.55 4.53
N TYR A 9 10.40 1.46 4.92
CA TYR A 9 10.74 2.67 5.66
C TYR A 9 10.42 2.46 7.14
N ARG A 10 11.34 2.86 8.02
CA ARG A 10 11.14 2.82 9.48
C ARG A 10 11.24 4.22 10.07
N GLY A 11 10.33 4.55 10.96
CA GLY A 11 10.34 5.81 11.71
C GLY A 11 11.67 5.98 12.46
N ILE A 12 12.33 7.12 12.27
CA ILE A 12 13.66 7.41 12.83
C ILE A 12 13.55 7.65 14.35
N THR A 13 12.45 8.23 14.81
CA THR A 13 12.23 8.64 16.20
C THR A 13 11.62 7.56 17.10
N ASP A 14 10.75 6.69 16.58
CA ASP A 14 10.00 5.72 17.40
C ASP A 14 10.23 4.25 17.02
N ARG A 15 10.89 3.96 15.89
CA ARG A 15 11.04 2.63 15.26
C ARG A 15 9.73 1.84 15.09
N SER A 16 8.58 2.45 15.37
CA SER A 16 7.28 1.79 15.50
C SER A 16 6.45 1.96 14.23
N ALA A 17 6.62 3.10 13.57
CA ALA A 17 6.06 3.35 12.25
C ALA A 17 6.87 2.58 11.20
N VAL A 18 6.24 1.58 10.60
CA VAL A 18 6.82 0.80 9.50
C VAL A 18 5.93 1.00 8.28
N VAL A 19 6.53 1.42 7.17
CA VAL A 19 5.88 1.51 5.87
C VAL A 19 6.54 0.51 4.93
N ASN A 20 5.75 -0.37 4.33
CA ASN A 20 6.17 -1.25 3.26
C ASN A 20 5.54 -0.77 1.96
N PHE A 21 6.36 -0.61 0.93
CA PHE A 21 5.92 -0.39 -0.43
C PHE A 21 6.20 -1.64 -1.25
N LEU A 22 5.25 -2.05 -2.10
CA LEU A 22 5.42 -3.11 -3.08
C LEU A 22 4.97 -2.61 -4.45
N GLU A 23 5.80 -2.87 -5.45
CA GLU A 23 5.49 -2.70 -6.87
C GLU A 23 5.71 -4.05 -7.58
N GLY A 24 4.70 -4.50 -8.31
CA GLY A 24 4.75 -5.72 -9.09
C GLY A 24 4.45 -5.47 -10.55
N GLY A 25 5.20 -6.12 -11.45
CA GLY A 25 4.98 -6.06 -12.89
C GLY A 25 3.67 -6.71 -13.37
N PRO A 26 3.44 -6.74 -14.70
CA PRO A 26 2.23 -7.30 -15.28
C PRO A 26 1.99 -8.75 -14.84
N GLY A 27 0.83 -9.00 -14.21
CA GLY A 27 0.47 -10.31 -13.66
C GLY A 27 0.94 -10.56 -12.21
N GLY A 28 1.37 -9.52 -11.48
CA GLY A 28 1.59 -9.59 -10.05
C GLY A 28 0.32 -10.04 -9.31
N VAL A 29 0.48 -10.93 -8.33
CA VAL A 29 -0.61 -11.37 -7.44
C VAL A 29 -0.17 -11.11 -6.01
N THR A 30 -1.03 -10.46 -5.23
CA THR A 30 -0.82 -10.27 -3.79
C THR A 30 -1.95 -10.95 -3.03
N HIS A 31 -1.62 -11.58 -1.90
CA HIS A 31 -2.60 -12.15 -0.98
C HIS A 31 -2.71 -11.24 0.23
N VAL A 32 -3.91 -10.71 0.46
CA VAL A 32 -4.21 -9.85 1.62
C VAL A 32 -5.06 -10.65 2.59
N ASP A 33 -4.56 -10.80 3.81
CA ASP A 33 -5.34 -11.38 4.91
C ASP A 33 -6.37 -10.36 5.41
N THR A 34 -7.64 -10.62 5.11
CA THR A 34 -8.77 -9.74 5.45
C THR A 34 -9.61 -10.25 6.62
N GLU A 35 -9.20 -11.31 7.33
CA GLU A 35 -9.92 -11.73 8.55
C GLU A 35 -9.92 -10.57 9.56
N ASP A 36 -11.08 -10.25 10.15
CA ASP A 36 -11.26 -9.11 11.06
C ASP A 36 -10.84 -7.73 10.52
N ALA A 37 -10.75 -7.59 9.19
CA ALA A 37 -10.40 -6.34 8.55
C ALA A 37 -11.65 -5.56 8.08
N VAL A 38 -11.57 -4.24 8.15
CA VAL A 38 -12.52 -3.34 7.46
C VAL A 38 -11.95 -3.05 6.08
N VAL A 39 -12.70 -3.43 5.04
CA VAL A 39 -12.34 -3.21 3.64
C VAL A 39 -13.20 -2.09 3.07
N LEU A 40 -12.57 -1.07 2.47
CA LEU A 40 -13.21 0.11 1.92
C LEU A 40 -12.72 0.36 0.49
N GLU A 41 -13.63 0.75 -0.40
CA GLU A 41 -13.27 1.29 -1.71
C GLU A 41 -12.79 2.75 -1.55
N THR A 42 -11.78 3.13 -2.32
CA THR A 42 -11.24 4.49 -2.34
C THR A 42 -10.62 4.80 -3.71
N ASP A 43 -10.02 5.98 -3.85
CA ASP A 43 -9.27 6.37 -5.04
C ASP A 43 -7.83 6.77 -4.69
N VAL A 44 -6.91 6.38 -5.58
CA VAL A 44 -5.54 6.88 -5.60
C VAL A 44 -5.30 7.51 -6.97
N LYS A 45 -5.30 8.85 -7.04
CA LYS A 45 -5.10 9.61 -8.28
C LYS A 45 -6.11 9.26 -9.37
N GLY A 46 -7.38 9.04 -9.00
CA GLY A 46 -8.42 8.64 -9.94
C GLY A 46 -8.38 7.18 -10.37
N GLN A 47 -7.43 6.37 -9.87
CA GLN A 47 -7.47 4.92 -9.99
C GLN A 47 -8.28 4.31 -8.85
N ALA A 48 -9.11 3.33 -9.17
CA ALA A 48 -9.83 2.55 -8.17
C ALA A 48 -8.81 1.86 -7.26
N ALA A 49 -9.01 2.00 -5.96
CA ALA A 49 -8.13 1.48 -4.94
C ALA A 49 -8.96 0.82 -3.84
N THR A 50 -8.33 -0.09 -3.12
CA THR A 50 -8.94 -0.69 -1.94
C THR A 50 -8.05 -0.42 -0.74
N LEU A 51 -8.71 0.00 0.33
CA LEU A 51 -8.12 0.25 1.62
C LEU A 51 -8.56 -0.84 2.59
N VAL A 52 -7.60 -1.45 3.28
CA VAL A 52 -7.82 -2.50 4.27
C VAL A 52 -7.29 -2.02 5.61
N ARG A 53 -8.16 -1.96 6.63
CA ARG A 53 -7.79 -1.65 8.01
C ARG A 53 -7.88 -2.91 8.85
N LYS A 54 -6.79 -3.31 9.50
CA LYS A 54 -6.76 -4.43 10.46
C LYS A 54 -5.97 -4.02 11.70
N GLY A 55 -6.67 -3.82 12.82
CA GLY A 55 -6.08 -3.26 14.04
C GLY A 55 -5.44 -1.90 13.79
N ASN A 56 -4.14 -1.75 14.13
CA ASN A 56 -3.36 -0.52 13.88
C ASN A 56 -2.58 -0.55 12.55
N SER A 57 -2.96 -1.43 11.63
CA SER A 57 -2.37 -1.56 10.30
C SER A 57 -3.36 -1.09 9.23
N ILE A 58 -2.85 -0.34 8.26
CA ILE A 58 -3.59 0.13 7.10
C ILE A 58 -2.82 -0.29 5.86
N GLN A 59 -3.53 -0.86 4.89
CA GLN A 59 -2.98 -1.23 3.59
C GLN A 59 -3.83 -0.57 2.51
N VAL A 60 -3.19 -0.04 1.48
CA VAL A 60 -3.83 0.51 0.29
C VAL A 60 -3.22 -0.17 -0.91
N TYR A 61 -4.05 -0.77 -1.75
CA TYR A 61 -3.62 -1.38 -3.02
C TYR A 61 -4.39 -0.79 -4.19
N TRP A 62 -3.68 -0.60 -5.30
CA TRP A 62 -4.24 -0.09 -6.55
C TRP A 62 -3.41 -0.56 -7.74
N THR A 63 -3.92 -0.33 -8.95
CA THR A 63 -3.20 -0.60 -10.19
C THR A 63 -3.35 0.58 -11.14
N ASP A 64 -2.34 0.81 -11.97
CA ASP A 64 -2.42 1.73 -13.13
C ASP A 64 -2.73 0.98 -14.44
N GLY A 65 -3.05 -0.31 -14.36
CA GLY A 65 -3.26 -1.21 -15.49
C GLY A 65 -2.00 -1.93 -15.99
N ALA A 66 -0.80 -1.43 -15.69
CA ALA A 66 0.48 -2.05 -16.04
C ALA A 66 1.17 -2.66 -14.81
N HIS A 67 1.09 -1.98 -13.68
CA HIS A 67 1.71 -2.36 -12.42
C HIS A 67 0.66 -2.44 -11.31
N MET A 68 0.93 -3.32 -10.34
CA MET A 68 0.23 -3.31 -9.05
C MET A 68 1.09 -2.57 -8.04
N TYR A 69 0.46 -1.72 -7.25
CA TYR A 69 1.09 -1.02 -6.15
C TYR A 69 0.41 -1.34 -4.83
N MET A 70 1.20 -1.39 -3.76
CA MET A 70 0.69 -1.50 -2.40
C MET A 70 1.51 -0.63 -1.46
N VAL A 71 0.82 0.12 -0.60
CA VAL A 71 1.40 0.79 0.57
C VAL A 71 0.78 0.18 1.80
N SER A 72 1.60 -0.39 2.68
CA SER A 72 1.20 -0.88 3.98
C SER A 72 1.89 -0.06 5.05
N ALA A 73 1.14 0.44 6.04
CA ALA A 73 1.69 1.18 7.16
C ALA A 73 1.08 0.71 8.47
N LYS A 74 1.88 0.69 9.54
CA LYS A 74 1.43 0.42 10.91
C LYS A 74 1.73 1.61 11.81
N GLY A 75 0.79 1.96 12.69
CA GLY A 75 0.96 3.07 13.62
C GLY A 75 0.83 4.46 12.99
N VAL A 76 0.28 4.52 11.77
CA VAL A 76 0.08 5.76 11.01
C VAL A 76 -1.39 5.87 10.64
N GLY A 77 -1.96 7.07 10.77
CA GLY A 77 -3.36 7.32 10.45
C GLY A 77 -3.65 7.23 8.95
N GLU A 78 -4.88 6.85 8.60
CA GLU A 78 -5.32 6.61 7.22
C GLU A 78 -4.95 7.72 6.23
N GLU A 79 -5.29 8.96 6.55
CA GLU A 79 -5.07 10.08 5.63
C GLU A 79 -3.59 10.22 5.26
N THR A 80 -2.69 9.90 6.18
CA THR A 80 -1.25 9.90 5.89
C THR A 80 -0.87 8.76 4.95
N VAL A 81 -1.46 7.57 5.12
CA VAL A 81 -1.23 6.42 4.22
C VAL A 81 -1.77 6.70 2.82
N LEU A 82 -2.94 7.33 2.71
CA LEU A 82 -3.50 7.77 1.43
C LEU A 82 -2.63 8.84 0.76
N ARG A 83 -2.08 9.80 1.53
CA ARG A 83 -1.10 10.76 0.99
C ARG A 83 0.17 10.07 0.48
N MET A 84 0.67 9.04 1.17
CA MET A 84 1.82 8.24 0.70
C MET A 84 1.47 7.50 -0.60
N ALA A 85 0.31 6.83 -0.66
CA ALA A 85 -0.14 6.17 -1.89
C ALA A 85 -0.24 7.17 -3.07
N ARG A 86 -0.79 8.35 -2.81
CA ARG A 86 -0.88 9.45 -3.79
C ARG A 86 0.46 10.11 -4.11
N SER A 87 1.55 9.84 -3.39
CA SER A 87 2.88 10.35 -3.77
C SER A 87 3.68 9.38 -4.64
N VAL A 88 3.30 8.09 -4.68
CA VAL A 88 3.97 7.07 -5.50
C VAL A 88 3.93 7.46 -6.99
N GLN A 89 5.09 7.41 -7.62
CA GLN A 89 5.28 7.65 -9.06
C GLN A 89 6.05 6.43 -9.60
N PRO A 90 5.63 5.84 -10.73
CA PRO A 90 6.43 4.81 -11.39
C PRO A 90 7.81 5.38 -11.73
N VAL A 91 8.85 4.60 -11.51
CA VAL A 91 10.20 4.97 -11.97
C VAL A 91 10.24 4.75 -13.48
N LYS A 92 10.58 5.80 -14.23
CA LYS A 92 10.73 5.76 -15.68
C LYS A 92 11.97 4.99 -16.11
#